data_AF-A0AA91Z6G5-F1
#
_entry.id   AF-A0AA91Z6G5-F1
#
_cell.length_a   1.000
_cell.length_b   1.000
_cell.length_c   1.000
_cell.angle_alpha   90.00
_cell.angle_beta   90.00
_cell.angle_gamma   90.00
#
_symmetry.space_group_name_H-M   'P 1'
#
loop_
_entity.id
_entity.type
_entity.pdbx_description
1 polymer ?
#
loop_
_entity_poly.entity_id
_entity_poly.type
_entity_poly.pdbx_seq_one_letter_code
_entity_poly.pdbx_strand_id
1 'polypeptide(L)'
;MHKAFGAGLLAATLALVGCNNDDNSDSKEDDLRAEVPRIEAAAGGAGEAALAADLQFAMDSVGYSEKEFILSGTAVSYLPKGGQSLGTDGQWDVEENDSAAYVTRAVVYQPLDAEAFNGTVIIEWMNVTSGSDSSPVWTYTHNELIREGYALISLSAQAAGGGQYQSHGFRAICQSAAPRG
;
A
#
# COMPACT_ATOMS: atom_id res chain seq x y z
N MET A 1 14.02 -40.84 -10.43
CA MET A 1 14.59 -39.50 -10.68
C MET A 1 13.46 -38.48 -10.60
N HIS A 2 13.23 -37.90 -9.44
CA HIS A 2 12.40 -36.70 -9.26
C HIS A 2 13.04 -35.93 -8.11
N LYS A 3 13.68 -34.79 -8.41
CA LYS A 3 14.14 -33.85 -7.40
C LYS A 3 13.21 -32.65 -7.45
N ALA A 4 12.50 -32.42 -6.35
CA ALA A 4 11.74 -31.23 -6.09
C ALA A 4 12.70 -30.04 -5.93
N PHE A 5 12.43 -28.94 -6.64
CA PHE A 5 13.01 -27.64 -6.34
C PHE A 5 11.96 -26.86 -5.55
N GLY A 6 12.23 -26.63 -4.27
CA GLY A 6 11.43 -25.75 -3.43
C GLY A 6 11.75 -24.30 -3.78
N ALA A 7 10.75 -23.57 -4.26
CA ALA A 7 10.80 -22.11 -4.32
C ALA A 7 10.61 -21.58 -2.89
N GLY A 8 11.68 -21.05 -2.31
CA GLY A 8 11.63 -20.34 -1.04
C GLY A 8 10.82 -19.06 -1.20
N LEU A 9 9.67 -19.00 -0.53
CA LEU A 9 8.84 -17.81 -0.40
C LEU A 9 9.57 -16.82 0.52
N LEU A 10 10.26 -15.83 -0.06
CA LEU A 10 10.73 -14.68 0.71
C LEU A 10 9.53 -13.75 0.92
N ALA A 11 8.82 -13.94 2.04
CA ALA A 11 7.85 -12.98 2.51
C ALA A 11 8.62 -11.73 2.96
N ALA A 12 8.73 -10.73 2.08
CA ALA A 12 9.18 -9.41 2.48
C ALA A 12 8.07 -8.81 3.35
N THR A 13 8.24 -8.89 4.67
CA THR A 13 7.51 -8.06 5.63
C THR A 13 7.81 -6.61 5.30
N LEU A 14 6.89 -5.94 4.61
CA LEU A 14 6.94 -4.51 4.39
C LEU A 14 6.54 -3.83 5.71
N ALA A 15 7.51 -3.70 6.62
CA ALA A 15 7.38 -2.78 7.73
C ALA A 15 7.66 -1.38 7.18
N LEU A 16 6.63 -0.54 7.07
CA LEU A 16 6.82 0.91 6.92
C LEU A 16 7.41 1.42 8.25
N VAL A 17 8.72 1.24 8.45
CA VAL A 17 9.45 1.93 9.50
C VAL A 17 9.87 3.26 8.91
N GLY A 18 9.20 4.34 9.32
CA GLY A 18 9.76 5.67 9.21
C GLY A 18 10.98 5.73 10.15
N CYS A 19 12.18 5.51 9.62
CA CYS A 19 13.40 5.80 10.35
C CYS A 19 13.60 7.32 10.36
N ASN A 20 13.17 8.00 11.42
CA ASN A 20 13.82 9.25 11.81
C ASN A 20 15.04 8.87 12.65
N ASN A 21 16.24 9.16 12.15
CA ASN A 21 17.48 9.01 12.91
C ASN A 21 17.59 10.21 13.87
N ASP A 22 17.04 10.08 15.06
CA ASP A 22 17.40 10.92 16.20
C ASP A 22 17.83 9.99 17.35
N ASP A 23 19.14 9.96 17.61
CA ASP A 23 19.74 9.23 18.73
C ASP A 23 19.32 9.88 20.06
N ASN A 24 18.11 9.58 20.54
CA ASN A 24 17.72 9.89 21.91
C ASN A 24 16.84 8.79 22.47
N SER A 25 17.39 8.00 23.38
CA SER A 25 16.68 6.92 24.05
C SER A 25 15.66 7.49 25.05
N ASP A 26 14.46 7.86 24.57
CA ASP A 26 13.30 8.06 25.43
C ASP A 26 12.30 6.94 25.16
N SER A 27 11.95 6.18 26.20
CA SER A 27 11.10 4.99 26.18
C SER A 27 9.62 5.27 25.88
N LYS A 28 9.31 6.36 25.15
CA LYS A 28 7.95 6.82 24.80
C LYS A 28 7.63 6.74 23.31
N GLU A 29 8.61 6.47 22.45
CA GLU A 29 8.38 6.39 20.99
C GLU A 29 7.63 5.12 20.54
N ASP A 30 7.53 4.10 21.39
CA ASP A 30 6.86 2.84 21.03
C ASP A 30 5.32 3.00 20.95
N ASP A 31 4.77 4.06 21.55
CA ASP A 31 3.31 4.32 21.61
C ASP A 31 2.73 5.05 20.39
N LEU A 32 3.58 5.56 19.48
CA LEU A 32 3.15 6.35 18.30
C LEU A 32 3.23 5.57 16.98
N ARG A 33 3.51 4.27 17.03
CA ARG A 33 3.61 3.45 15.83
C ARG A 33 2.24 2.99 15.38
N ALA A 34 1.88 3.32 14.14
CA ALA A 34 0.73 2.72 13.49
C ALA A 34 0.83 1.19 13.55
N GLU A 35 -0.31 0.54 13.80
CA GLU A 35 -0.40 -0.92 13.78
C GLU A 35 0.13 -1.46 12.43
N VAL A 36 1.00 -2.47 12.49
CA VAL A 36 1.45 -3.16 11.28
C VAL A 36 0.26 -3.93 10.71
N PRO A 37 -0.18 -3.65 9.46
CA PRO A 37 -1.32 -4.35 8.89
C PRO A 37 -1.03 -5.83 8.74
N ARG A 38 -2.09 -6.64 8.84
CA ARG A 38 -2.07 -8.01 8.34
C ARG A 38 -2.03 -7.97 6.82
N ILE A 39 -1.08 -8.68 6.22
CA ILE A 39 -0.87 -8.75 4.77
C ILE A 39 -1.13 -10.17 4.29
N GLU A 40 -1.93 -10.32 3.24
CA GLU A 40 -2.20 -11.59 2.59
C GLU A 40 -2.05 -11.43 1.08
N ALA A 41 -1.53 -12.46 0.38
CA ALA A 41 -1.58 -12.48 -1.07
C ALA A 41 -3.05 -12.54 -1.52
N ALA A 42 -3.43 -11.72 -2.49
CA ALA A 42 -4.78 -11.78 -3.03
C ALA A 42 -5.02 -13.13 -3.73
N ALA A 43 -6.20 -13.71 -3.49
CA ALA A 43 -6.62 -14.96 -4.11
C ALA A 43 -7.63 -14.65 -5.22
N GLY A 44 -7.34 -15.04 -6.47
CA GLY A 44 -8.14 -14.73 -7.66
C GLY A 44 -7.27 -14.24 -8.82
N GLY A 45 -7.88 -13.86 -9.95
CA GLY A 45 -7.17 -13.16 -11.04
C GLY A 45 -6.07 -13.92 -11.79
N ALA A 46 -5.93 -15.23 -11.59
CA ALA A 46 -4.86 -16.06 -12.19
C ALA A 46 -3.42 -15.56 -11.89
N GLY A 47 -3.24 -14.76 -10.83
CA GLY A 47 -1.94 -14.17 -10.45
C GLY A 47 -1.69 -12.75 -10.98
N GLU A 48 -2.66 -12.16 -11.69
CA GLU A 48 -2.59 -10.79 -12.21
C GLU A 48 -3.56 -9.88 -11.46
N ALA A 49 -3.14 -8.65 -11.21
CA ALA A 49 -3.97 -7.64 -10.59
C ALA A 49 -5.01 -7.13 -11.60
N ALA A 50 -6.28 -7.12 -11.20
CA ALA A 50 -7.36 -6.55 -12.01
C ALA A 50 -7.35 -5.02 -11.94
N LEU A 51 -6.37 -4.38 -12.59
CA LEU A 51 -6.29 -2.93 -12.76
C LEU A 51 -6.83 -2.50 -14.14
N ALA A 52 -7.34 -1.28 -14.23
CA ALA A 52 -7.95 -0.78 -15.46
C ALA A 52 -6.95 -0.51 -16.61
N ALA A 53 -5.65 -0.57 -16.36
CA ALA A 53 -4.62 -0.34 -17.37
C ALA A 53 -3.97 -1.67 -17.81
N ASP A 54 -4.43 -2.19 -18.96
CA ASP A 54 -3.85 -3.36 -19.62
C ASP A 54 -2.64 -2.93 -20.46
N LEU A 55 -1.47 -2.81 -19.82
CA LEU A 55 -0.22 -2.71 -20.54
C LEU A 55 0.08 -4.10 -21.11
N GLN A 56 -0.21 -4.30 -22.39
CA GLN A 56 -0.23 -5.62 -23.06
C GLN A 56 1.15 -6.29 -23.21
N PHE A 57 1.83 -6.56 -22.10
CA PHE A 57 3.09 -7.31 -22.03
C PHE A 57 3.16 -8.12 -20.72
N ALA A 58 3.86 -9.25 -20.76
CA ALA A 58 4.09 -10.06 -19.57
C ALA A 58 5.20 -9.41 -18.71
N MET A 59 4.99 -9.29 -17.39
CA MET A 59 5.96 -8.64 -16.50
C MET A 59 7.34 -9.31 -16.50
N ASP A 60 7.37 -10.64 -16.61
CA ASP A 60 8.61 -11.41 -16.65
C ASP A 60 9.44 -11.13 -17.91
N SER A 61 8.78 -10.79 -19.03
CA SER A 61 9.43 -10.40 -20.28
C SER A 61 10.24 -9.11 -20.17
N VAL A 62 9.97 -8.30 -19.14
CA VAL A 62 10.70 -7.06 -18.83
C VAL A 62 11.48 -7.16 -17.51
N GLY A 63 11.64 -8.37 -16.96
CA GLY A 63 12.41 -8.60 -15.74
C GLY A 63 11.70 -8.18 -14.44
N TYR A 64 10.38 -7.99 -14.48
CA TYR A 64 9.57 -7.56 -13.34
C TYR A 64 8.55 -8.63 -12.90
N SER A 65 8.03 -8.46 -11.70
CA SER A 65 6.86 -9.17 -11.20
C SER A 65 5.79 -8.17 -10.80
N GLU A 66 4.53 -8.58 -10.97
CA GLU A 66 3.36 -7.93 -10.42
C GLU A 66 2.73 -8.87 -9.38
N LYS A 67 2.38 -8.35 -8.20
CA LYS A 67 1.73 -9.13 -7.14
C LYS A 67 0.66 -8.30 -6.46
N GLU A 68 -0.54 -8.87 -6.30
CA GLU A 68 -1.64 -8.25 -5.56
C GLU A 68 -1.68 -8.77 -4.11
N PHE A 69 -1.90 -7.85 -3.17
CA PHE A 69 -2.02 -8.13 -1.74
C PHE A 69 -3.26 -7.47 -1.17
N ILE A 70 -3.87 -8.14 -0.19
CA ILE A 70 -4.91 -7.60 0.67
C ILE A 70 -4.29 -7.23 2.01
N LEU A 71 -4.51 -5.99 2.45
CA LEU A 71 -4.04 -5.46 3.72
C LEU A 71 -5.25 -5.22 4.61
N SER A 72 -5.16 -5.58 5.89
CA SER A 72 -6.23 -5.34 6.86
C SER A 72 -5.68 -4.97 8.22
N GLY A 73 -6.45 -4.19 8.99
CA GLY A 73 -6.04 -3.74 10.32
C GLY A 73 -7.07 -2.79 10.93
N THR A 74 -6.69 -2.11 12.00
CA THR A 74 -7.49 -1.05 12.62
C THR A 74 -6.84 0.30 12.37
N ALA A 75 -7.58 1.24 11.78
CA ALA A 75 -7.14 2.61 11.59
C ALA A 75 -7.66 3.47 12.75
N VAL A 76 -6.82 4.37 13.26
CA VAL A 76 -7.18 5.38 14.25
C VAL A 76 -7.24 6.74 13.56
N SER A 77 -8.32 7.49 13.83
CA SER A 77 -8.45 8.89 13.41
C SER A 77 -7.87 9.82 14.47
N TYR A 78 -7.45 11.01 14.06
CA TYR A 78 -6.86 12.00 14.95
C TYR A 78 -7.64 13.32 14.84
N LEU A 79 -7.81 14.01 15.95
CA LEU A 79 -8.41 15.34 16.03
C LEU A 79 -7.41 16.35 16.60
N PRO A 80 -7.59 17.66 16.32
CA PRO A 80 -6.78 18.69 16.95
C PRO A 80 -6.99 18.65 18.46
N LYS A 81 -5.88 18.53 19.20
CA LYS A 81 -5.94 18.39 20.65
C LYS A 81 -6.59 19.62 21.29
N GLY A 82 -7.57 19.38 22.16
CA GLY A 82 -8.29 20.47 22.84
C GLY A 82 -9.09 21.38 21.90
N GLY A 83 -9.39 20.92 20.68
CA GLY A 83 -10.21 21.65 19.71
C GLY A 83 -9.53 22.86 19.06
N GLN A 84 -8.20 22.90 19.05
CA GLN A 84 -7.44 23.98 18.41
C GLN A 84 -7.58 23.97 16.88
N SER A 85 -7.40 25.14 16.25
CA SER A 85 -7.31 25.22 14.79
C SER A 85 -5.95 24.71 14.31
N LEU A 86 -5.94 23.89 13.26
CA LEU A 86 -4.70 23.41 12.63
C LEU A 86 -4.04 24.53 11.80
N GLY A 87 -2.76 24.76 12.03
CA GLY A 87 -1.94 25.68 11.24
C GLY A 87 -1.52 25.11 9.88
N THR A 88 -0.84 25.89 9.05
CA THR A 88 -0.37 25.45 7.70
C THR A 88 1.07 24.96 7.68
N ASP A 89 1.74 24.93 8.82
CA ASP A 89 3.13 24.51 8.97
C ASP A 89 3.30 22.98 9.05
N GLY A 90 2.21 22.24 9.14
CA GLY A 90 2.20 20.78 9.25
C GLY A 90 2.65 20.27 10.63
N GLN A 91 2.83 21.15 11.62
CA GLN A 91 3.23 20.78 12.97
C GLN A 91 2.00 20.88 13.89
N TRP A 92 1.27 19.77 14.02
CA TRP A 92 0.01 19.74 14.73
C TRP A 92 0.09 18.88 15.99
N ASP A 93 -0.38 19.43 17.11
CA ASP A 93 -0.65 18.64 18.32
C ASP A 93 -2.07 18.06 18.20
N VAL A 94 -2.14 16.73 18.13
CA VAL A 94 -3.34 15.95 17.86
C VAL A 94 -3.56 14.91 18.95
N GLU A 95 -4.80 14.48 19.11
CA GLU A 95 -5.19 13.38 19.98
C GLU A 95 -5.96 12.31 19.21
N GLU A 96 -5.81 11.05 19.60
CA GLU A 96 -6.57 9.95 19.03
C GLU A 96 -8.07 10.17 19.22
N ASN A 97 -8.84 9.76 18.23
CA ASN A 97 -10.29 9.78 18.22
C ASN A 97 -10.81 8.37 17.89
N ASP A 98 -11.80 8.26 16.99
CA ASP A 98 -12.43 7.00 16.63
C ASP A 98 -11.45 6.07 15.92
N SER A 99 -11.68 4.76 16.08
CA SER A 99 -11.01 3.72 15.34
C SER A 99 -11.98 2.91 14.49
N ALA A 100 -11.50 2.35 13.38
CA ALA A 100 -12.28 1.52 12.49
C ALA A 100 -11.43 0.43 11.83
N ALA A 101 -11.98 -0.78 11.74
CA ALA A 101 -11.38 -1.83 10.91
C ALA A 101 -11.38 -1.41 9.44
N TYR A 102 -10.27 -1.66 8.74
CA TYR A 102 -10.15 -1.46 7.31
C TYR A 102 -9.66 -2.73 6.62
N VAL A 103 -10.02 -2.81 5.35
CA VAL A 103 -9.42 -3.72 4.37
C VAL A 103 -9.08 -2.88 3.16
N THR A 104 -7.85 -2.96 2.70
CA THR A 104 -7.37 -2.31 1.49
C THR A 104 -6.58 -3.29 0.61
N ARG A 105 -6.20 -2.83 -0.57
CA ARG A 105 -5.46 -3.58 -1.57
C ARG A 105 -4.17 -2.86 -1.95
N ALA A 106 -3.11 -3.63 -2.17
CA ALA A 106 -1.86 -3.18 -2.78
C ALA A 106 -1.55 -3.99 -4.03
N VAL A 107 -1.02 -3.36 -5.07
CA VAL A 107 -0.36 -4.02 -6.20
C VAL A 107 1.11 -3.63 -6.18
N VAL A 108 2.01 -4.62 -6.19
CA VAL A 108 3.45 -4.41 -6.11
C VAL A 108 4.09 -4.77 -7.43
N TYR A 109 4.77 -3.80 -8.03
CA TYR A 109 5.64 -3.96 -9.18
C TYR A 109 7.09 -3.91 -8.71
N GLN A 110 7.87 -4.96 -8.97
CA GLN A 110 9.27 -4.99 -8.55
C GLN A 110 10.13 -5.84 -9.49
N PRO A 111 11.46 -5.59 -9.55
CA PRO A 111 12.39 -6.46 -10.25
C PRO A 111 12.29 -7.92 -9.78
N LEU A 112 12.44 -8.87 -10.72
CA LEU A 112 12.57 -10.29 -10.41
C LEU A 112 13.92 -10.61 -9.77
N ASP A 113 14.97 -9.94 -10.24
CA ASP A 113 16.31 -10.02 -9.67
C ASP A 113 16.50 -8.92 -8.62
N ALA A 114 16.84 -9.31 -7.40
CA ALA A 114 17.07 -8.37 -6.32
C ALA A 114 18.28 -7.44 -6.58
N GLU A 115 19.27 -7.87 -7.37
CA GLU A 115 20.42 -7.03 -7.74
C GLU A 115 20.05 -5.92 -8.72
N ALA A 116 18.92 -6.05 -9.43
CA ALA A 116 18.41 -5.01 -10.33
C ALA A 116 17.59 -3.94 -9.58
N PHE A 117 17.29 -4.11 -8.29
CA PHE A 117 16.58 -3.11 -7.50
C PHE A 117 17.50 -1.96 -7.08
N ASN A 118 17.10 -0.73 -7.37
CA ASN A 118 17.91 0.47 -7.11
C ASN A 118 17.82 1.01 -5.67
N GLY A 119 17.07 0.34 -4.79
CA GLY A 119 16.90 0.78 -3.40
C GLY A 119 15.72 1.73 -3.17
N THR A 120 15.01 2.17 -4.21
CA THR A 120 13.91 3.13 -4.08
C THR A 120 12.53 2.50 -4.32
N VAL A 121 11.66 2.63 -3.33
CA VAL A 121 10.25 2.24 -3.42
C VAL A 121 9.39 3.48 -3.62
N ILE A 122 8.60 3.49 -4.68
CA ILE A 122 7.57 4.50 -4.94
C ILE A 122 6.24 3.95 -4.41
N ILE A 123 5.49 4.78 -3.71
CA ILE A 123 4.14 4.44 -3.27
C ILE A 123 3.18 5.40 -3.93
N GLU A 124 2.16 4.87 -4.61
CA GLU A 124 1.08 5.67 -5.18
C GLU A 124 -0.26 5.35 -4.51
N TRP A 125 -1.16 6.33 -4.52
CA TRP A 125 -2.58 6.11 -4.32
C TRP A 125 -3.26 5.96 -5.67
N MET A 126 -3.98 4.85 -5.85
CA MET A 126 -4.63 4.53 -7.11
C MET A 126 -5.77 5.50 -7.44
N ASN A 127 -5.90 5.81 -8.73
CA ASN A 127 -6.93 6.69 -9.24
C ASN A 127 -8.22 5.90 -9.54
N VAL A 128 -9.37 6.44 -9.17
CA VAL A 128 -10.68 5.77 -9.30
C VAL A 128 -11.68 6.51 -10.20
N THR A 129 -11.24 7.51 -10.97
CA THR A 129 -12.15 8.36 -11.79
C THR A 129 -12.98 7.55 -12.79
N SER A 130 -12.48 6.41 -13.26
CA SER A 130 -13.20 5.48 -14.14
C SER A 130 -14.18 4.54 -13.40
N GLY A 131 -14.32 4.67 -12.08
CA GLY A 131 -15.13 3.78 -11.24
C GLY A 131 -14.42 2.48 -10.83
N SER A 132 -13.11 2.38 -11.07
CA SER A 132 -12.26 1.24 -10.68
C SER A 132 -10.84 1.73 -10.41
N ASP A 133 -10.07 0.98 -9.61
CA ASP A 133 -8.66 1.28 -9.42
C ASP A 133 -7.87 1.28 -10.74
N SER A 134 -7.02 2.28 -10.88
CA SER A 134 -6.01 2.39 -11.93
C SER A 134 -4.71 2.86 -11.31
N SER A 135 -3.59 2.46 -11.93
CA SER A 135 -2.24 2.84 -11.53
C SER A 135 -1.62 3.80 -12.56
N PRO A 136 -1.84 5.12 -12.47
CA PRO A 136 -1.28 6.05 -13.43
C PRO A 136 0.24 6.10 -13.39
N VAL A 137 0.87 5.97 -12.21
CA VAL A 137 2.34 6.00 -12.13
C VAL A 137 2.91 4.83 -12.92
N TRP A 138 2.41 3.60 -12.71
CA TRP A 138 2.84 2.46 -13.53
C TRP A 138 2.54 2.70 -15.02
N THR A 139 1.28 3.02 -15.35
CA THR A 139 0.81 3.17 -16.73
C THR A 139 1.68 4.12 -17.54
N TYR A 140 2.03 5.28 -16.96
CA TYR A 140 2.75 6.33 -17.69
C TYR A 140 4.26 6.28 -17.51
N THR A 141 4.79 5.65 -16.46
CA THR A 141 6.21 5.72 -16.12
C THR A 141 6.93 4.37 -16.07
N HIS A 142 6.25 3.25 -16.34
CA HIS A 142 6.83 1.90 -16.29
C HIS A 142 8.17 1.78 -17.03
N ASN A 143 8.33 2.42 -18.19
CA ASN A 143 9.59 2.39 -18.94
C ASN A 143 10.77 2.89 -18.10
N GLU A 144 10.58 3.96 -17.34
CA GLU A 144 11.60 4.52 -16.46
C GLU A 144 11.77 3.69 -15.20
N LEU A 145 10.65 3.26 -14.61
CA LEU A 145 10.66 2.41 -13.42
C LEU A 145 11.46 1.13 -13.66
N ILE A 146 11.21 0.48 -14.80
CA ILE A 146 11.89 -0.74 -15.23
C ILE A 146 13.36 -0.47 -15.54
N ARG A 147 13.65 0.58 -16.31
CA ARG A 147 15.02 0.90 -16.75
C ARG A 147 15.96 1.18 -15.59
N GLU A 148 15.47 1.86 -14.56
CA GLU A 148 16.26 2.25 -13.39
C GLU A 148 16.11 1.28 -12.22
N GLY A 149 15.21 0.27 -12.29
CA GLY A 149 15.10 -0.74 -11.23
C GLY A 149 14.31 -0.29 -9.99
N TYR A 150 13.30 0.58 -10.15
CA TYR A 150 12.42 0.98 -9.05
C TYR A 150 11.44 -0.13 -8.67
N ALA A 151 11.01 -0.15 -7.41
CA ALA A 151 9.80 -0.86 -7.00
C ALA A 151 8.65 0.16 -6.86
N LEU A 152 7.44 -0.23 -7.26
CA LEU A 152 6.22 0.56 -7.10
C LEU A 152 5.19 -0.22 -6.30
N ILE A 153 4.54 0.44 -5.34
CA ILE A 153 3.41 -0.07 -4.58
C ILE A 153 2.20 0.83 -4.84
N SER A 154 1.20 0.27 -5.50
CA SER A 154 -0.06 0.92 -5.82
C SER A 154 -1.12 0.58 -4.79
N LEU A 155 -1.54 1.55 -3.98
CA LEU A 155 -2.49 1.36 -2.88
C LEU A 155 -3.89 1.86 -3.22
N SER A 156 -4.91 1.04 -2.94
CA SER A 156 -6.30 1.49 -3.02
C SER A 156 -6.59 2.38 -1.81
N ALA A 157 -6.94 3.64 -2.05
CA ALA A 157 -7.20 4.60 -0.97
C ALA A 157 -8.67 5.08 -0.95
N GLN A 158 -9.45 4.69 -1.96
CA GLN A 158 -10.80 5.20 -2.20
C GLN A 158 -11.77 4.04 -2.40
N ALA A 159 -12.97 4.16 -1.83
CA ALA A 159 -13.96 3.08 -1.90
C ALA A 159 -14.39 2.73 -3.33
N ALA A 160 -14.49 3.74 -4.21
CA ALA A 160 -14.84 3.52 -5.61
C ALA A 160 -13.85 2.59 -6.34
N GLY A 161 -12.61 2.48 -5.86
CA GLY A 161 -11.60 1.60 -6.42
C GLY A 161 -11.78 0.12 -6.06
N GLY A 162 -12.44 -0.15 -4.92
CA GLY A 162 -12.53 -1.47 -4.31
C GLY A 162 -13.53 -2.45 -4.93
N GLY A 163 -14.18 -2.10 -6.06
CA GLY A 163 -15.09 -2.94 -6.85
C GLY A 163 -15.59 -4.24 -6.18
N GLN A 164 -14.97 -5.38 -6.51
CA GLN A 164 -15.38 -6.73 -6.08
C GLN A 164 -15.18 -7.06 -4.59
N TYR A 165 -14.40 -6.27 -3.85
CA TYR A 165 -14.11 -6.49 -2.42
C TYR A 165 -15.08 -5.73 -1.50
N GLN A 166 -15.94 -4.88 -2.05
CA GLN A 166 -16.99 -4.17 -1.30
C GLN A 166 -17.96 -5.11 -0.58
N SER A 167 -18.22 -6.31 -1.12
CA SER A 167 -19.11 -7.31 -0.49
C SER A 167 -18.50 -8.02 0.71
N HIS A 168 -17.17 -7.96 0.90
CA HIS A 168 -16.43 -8.60 1.99
C HIS A 168 -15.92 -7.61 3.05
N GLY A 169 -16.47 -6.39 3.09
CA GLY A 169 -16.13 -5.41 4.14
C GLY A 169 -14.98 -4.47 3.79
N PHE A 170 -14.67 -4.27 2.51
CA PHE A 170 -13.78 -3.18 2.08
C PHE A 170 -14.34 -1.82 2.53
N ARG A 171 -13.70 -1.23 3.54
CA ARG A 171 -13.87 0.15 3.95
C ARG A 171 -12.52 0.83 3.78
N ALA A 172 -12.41 1.66 2.75
CA ALA A 172 -11.24 2.51 2.59
C ALA A 172 -11.09 3.42 3.82
N ILE A 173 -9.84 3.68 4.22
CA ILE A 173 -9.48 4.48 5.41
C ILE A 173 -10.23 5.82 5.44
N CYS A 174 -10.50 6.41 4.27
CA CYS A 174 -11.10 7.73 4.15
C CYS A 174 -12.63 7.79 4.33
N GLN A 175 -13.33 6.66 4.54
CA GLN A 175 -14.80 6.64 4.64
C GLN A 175 -15.38 6.56 6.06
N SER A 176 -14.56 6.36 7.09
CA SER A 176 -15.07 6.31 8.47
C SER A 176 -15.29 7.69 9.12
N ALA A 177 -14.88 8.79 8.49
CA ALA A 177 -14.90 10.14 9.07
C ALA A 177 -16.15 10.98 8.73
N ALA A 178 -17.24 10.39 8.23
CA ALA A 178 -18.48 11.14 8.02
C ALA A 178 -19.32 11.16 9.32
N PRO A 179 -19.56 12.33 9.96
CA PRO A 179 -20.43 12.40 11.12
C PRO A 179 -21.85 11.98 10.71
N ARG A 180 -22.44 11.06 11.47
CA ARG A 180 -23.89 10.83 11.44
C ARG A 180 -24.55 11.83 12.37
N GLY A 181 -25.28 12.80 11.81
CA GLY A 181 -26.25 13.64 12.52
C GLY A 181 -25.72 15.00 12.91
#